data_AF-A0A969JGI9-F1
#
_entry.id   AF-A0A969JGI9-F1
#
_cell.length_a   1.000
_cell.length_b   1.000
_cell.length_c   1.000
_cell.angle_alpha   90.00
_cell.angle_beta   90.00
_cell.angle_gamma   90.00
#
_symmetry.space_group_name_H-M   'P 1'
#
loop_
_entity.id
_entity.type
_entity.pdbx_description
1 polymer ?
#
loop_
_entity_poly.entity_id
_entity_poly.type
_entity_poly.pdbx_seq_one_letter_code
_entity_poly.pdbx_strand_id
1 'polypeptide(L)'
;MLEKIQAQQPLSQAEADEWKSVETRFDAICKKAYDLDVNLLVDGEETWIQDTIDAFAYKAMAKYNQHRAVIYNTYQLYRADMLQNLQEAFAQAQEKKYFLGAKLVRGAYMEKESLRAKNMGYPDPIQPTKDACDRDFNEALRFCMENLEKSACVRVRTTNSAISCLWS
;
A
#
# COMPACT_ATOMS: atom_id res chain seq x y z
N MET A 1 -13.09 9.94 10.63
CA MET A 1 -13.84 9.53 9.42
C MET A 1 -13.27 8.25 8.82
N LEU A 2 -12.00 8.21 8.39
CA LEU A 2 -11.37 7.01 7.79
C LEU A 2 -11.44 5.77 8.69
N GLU A 3 -11.16 5.92 9.98
CA GLU A 3 -11.31 4.83 10.97
C GLU A 3 -12.73 4.27 11.05
N LYS A 4 -13.76 5.12 10.94
CA LYS A 4 -15.16 4.68 10.93
C LYS A 4 -15.49 3.90 9.66
N ILE A 5 -14.96 4.32 8.52
CA ILE A 5 -15.15 3.66 7.23
C ILE A 5 -14.52 2.26 7.26
N GLN A 6 -13.28 2.16 7.74
CA GLN A 6 -12.60 0.88 7.92
C GLN A 6 -13.32 -0.02 8.93
N ALA A 7 -13.85 0.56 10.02
CA ALA A 7 -14.67 -0.15 11.01
C ALA A 7 -16.12 -0.41 10.57
N GLN A 8 -16.49 -0.10 9.32
CA GLN A 8 -17.86 -0.23 8.77
C GLN A 8 -18.95 0.44 9.61
N GLN A 9 -18.60 1.51 10.33
CA GLN A 9 -19.55 2.26 11.13
C GLN A 9 -20.37 3.21 10.26
N PRO A 10 -21.65 3.45 10.59
CA PRO A 10 -22.49 4.37 9.83
C PRO A 10 -21.93 5.79 9.88
N LEU A 11 -21.82 6.41 8.71
CA LEU A 11 -21.44 7.81 8.57
C LEU A 11 -22.65 8.72 8.72
N SER A 12 -22.47 9.88 9.32
CA SER A 12 -23.42 10.98 9.20
C SER A 12 -23.49 11.49 7.76
N GLN A 13 -24.56 12.21 7.41
CA GLN A 13 -24.71 12.79 6.07
C GLN A 13 -23.53 13.70 5.70
N ALA A 14 -23.05 14.52 6.65
CA ALA A 14 -21.90 15.39 6.45
C ALA A 14 -20.60 14.60 6.19
N GLU A 15 -20.36 13.51 6.93
CA GLU A 15 -19.20 12.63 6.72
C GLU A 15 -19.29 11.90 5.37
N ALA A 16 -20.49 11.51 4.93
CA ALA A 16 -20.68 10.88 3.62
C ALA A 16 -20.44 11.85 2.45
N ASP A 17 -20.87 13.11 2.59
CA ASP A 17 -20.62 14.15 1.59
C ASP A 17 -19.14 14.53 1.53
N GLU A 18 -18.47 14.62 2.68
CA GLU A 18 -17.01 14.81 2.77
C GLU A 18 -16.26 13.63 2.13
N TRP A 19 -16.69 12.40 2.42
CA TRP A 19 -16.13 11.19 1.84
C TRP A 19 -16.18 11.23 0.30
N LYS A 20 -17.34 11.56 -0.27
CA LYS A 20 -17.51 11.68 -1.73
C LYS A 20 -16.62 12.77 -2.34
N SER A 21 -16.42 13.87 -1.62
CA SER A 21 -15.50 14.94 -2.02
C SER A 21 -14.04 14.45 -2.07
N VAL A 22 -13.61 13.66 -1.09
CA VAL A 22 -12.29 13.03 -1.06
C VAL A 22 -12.12 12.07 -2.24
N GLU A 23 -13.09 11.18 -2.50
CA GLU A 23 -13.03 10.26 -3.65
C GLU A 23 -12.85 11.02 -4.97
N THR A 24 -13.61 12.11 -5.13
CA THR A 24 -13.60 12.92 -6.35
C THR A 24 -12.25 13.60 -6.56
N ARG A 25 -11.66 14.16 -5.49
CA ARG A 25 -10.34 14.80 -5.54
C ARG A 25 -9.24 13.78 -5.84
N PHE A 26 -9.29 12.61 -5.22
CA PHE A 26 -8.32 11.55 -5.47
C PHE A 26 -8.38 11.07 -6.92
N ASP A 27 -9.58 10.81 -7.47
CA ASP A 27 -9.74 10.44 -8.88
C ASP A 27 -9.25 11.53 -9.83
N ALA A 28 -9.47 12.80 -9.51
CA ALA A 28 -8.98 13.93 -10.31
C ALA A 28 -7.45 14.00 -10.36
N ILE A 29 -6.78 13.76 -9.23
CA ILE A 29 -5.30 13.68 -9.17
C ILE A 29 -4.80 12.49 -9.97
N CYS A 30 -5.41 11.31 -9.80
CA CYS A 30 -5.08 10.10 -10.55
C CYS A 30 -5.22 10.31 -12.06
N LYS A 31 -6.34 10.92 -12.48
CA LYS A 31 -6.58 11.26 -13.87
C LYS A 31 -5.51 12.21 -14.40
N LYS A 32 -5.16 13.25 -13.63
CA LYS A 32 -4.16 14.22 -14.06
C LYS A 32 -2.77 13.58 -14.20
N ALA A 33 -2.41 12.65 -13.30
CA ALA A 33 -1.17 11.88 -13.39
C ALA A 33 -1.16 10.99 -14.64
N TYR A 34 -2.28 10.33 -14.95
CA TYR A 34 -2.46 9.55 -16.17
C TYR A 34 -2.34 10.40 -17.44
N ASP A 35 -3.05 11.52 -17.51
CA ASP A 35 -3.06 12.43 -18.67
C ASP A 35 -1.67 13.04 -18.94
N LEU A 36 -0.89 13.30 -17.88
CA LEU A 36 0.45 13.89 -17.97
C LEU A 36 1.57 12.88 -18.10
N ASP A 37 1.26 11.58 -18.09
CA ASP A 37 2.27 10.52 -18.12
C ASP A 37 3.30 10.65 -16.97
N VAL A 38 2.81 10.78 -15.74
CA VAL A 38 3.66 10.84 -14.54
C VAL A 38 3.21 9.80 -13.50
N ASN A 39 4.18 9.23 -12.79
CA ASN A 39 3.90 8.24 -11.75
C ASN A 39 3.31 8.90 -10.51
N LEU A 40 2.19 8.36 -10.02
CA LEU A 40 1.57 8.73 -8.75
C LEU A 40 1.84 7.63 -7.71
N LEU A 41 2.60 7.97 -6.68
CA LEU A 41 2.96 7.06 -5.60
C LEU A 41 2.07 7.37 -4.39
N VAL A 42 1.16 6.46 -4.05
CA VAL A 42 0.33 6.57 -2.86
C VAL A 42 1.15 6.10 -1.66
N ASP A 43 1.35 6.98 -0.69
CA ASP A 43 2.14 6.66 0.51
C ASP A 43 1.40 5.70 1.43
N GLY A 44 2.18 4.85 2.11
CA GLY A 44 1.66 3.95 3.14
C GLY A 44 1.56 4.71 4.46
N GLU A 45 0.37 4.75 5.01
CA GLU A 45 0.02 5.34 6.28
C GLU A 45 -0.13 4.25 7.37
N GLU A 46 -0.78 4.58 8.47
CA GLU A 46 -0.97 3.67 9.59
C GLU A 46 -2.02 2.59 9.32
N THR A 47 -1.86 1.40 9.95
CA THR A 47 -2.67 0.19 9.65
C THR A 47 -4.18 0.36 9.78
N TRP A 48 -4.65 1.31 10.59
CA TRP A 48 -6.07 1.55 10.86
C TRP A 48 -6.78 2.46 9.85
N ILE A 49 -6.05 3.00 8.87
CA ILE A 49 -6.62 3.71 7.70
C ILE A 49 -6.14 3.13 6.35
N GLN A 50 -5.11 2.28 6.38
CA GLN A 50 -4.46 1.76 5.17
C GLN A 50 -5.43 1.02 4.25
N ASP A 51 -6.35 0.21 4.77
CA ASP A 51 -7.28 -0.57 3.93
C ASP A 51 -8.15 0.33 3.05
N THR A 52 -8.52 1.49 3.60
CA THR A 52 -9.34 2.48 2.90
C THR A 52 -8.54 3.18 1.80
N ILE A 53 -7.27 3.46 2.05
CA ILE A 53 -6.34 4.07 1.07
C ILE A 53 -5.99 3.06 -0.03
N ASP A 54 -5.74 1.81 0.35
CA ASP A 54 -5.47 0.70 -0.56
C ASP A 54 -6.65 0.49 -1.52
N ALA A 55 -7.88 0.51 -1.02
CA ALA A 55 -9.08 0.40 -1.84
C ALA A 55 -9.17 1.51 -2.91
N PHE A 56 -8.82 2.75 -2.57
CA PHE A 56 -8.73 3.83 -3.55
C PHE A 56 -7.64 3.58 -4.58
N ALA A 57 -6.45 3.20 -4.14
CA ALA A 57 -5.33 2.91 -5.02
C ALA A 57 -5.70 1.80 -6.01
N TYR A 58 -6.25 0.68 -5.54
CA TYR A 58 -6.67 -0.43 -6.43
C TYR A 58 -7.80 -0.06 -7.38
N LYS A 59 -8.79 0.72 -6.92
CA LYS A 59 -9.87 1.23 -7.80
C LYS A 59 -9.31 2.13 -8.90
N ALA A 60 -8.36 3.00 -8.55
CA ALA A 60 -7.72 3.89 -9.51
C ALA A 60 -6.78 3.13 -10.45
N MET A 61 -6.03 2.13 -9.97
CA MET A 61 -5.22 1.25 -10.83
C MET A 61 -6.09 0.49 -11.83
N ALA A 62 -7.21 -0.08 -11.39
CA ALA A 62 -8.15 -0.74 -12.28
C ALA A 62 -8.70 0.20 -13.37
N LYS A 63 -8.78 1.51 -13.11
CA LYS A 63 -9.25 2.50 -14.08
C LYS A 63 -8.14 3.01 -15.01
N TYR A 64 -6.96 3.31 -14.47
CA TYR A 64 -5.90 4.04 -15.18
C TYR A 64 -4.70 3.17 -15.58
N ASN A 65 -4.44 2.04 -14.90
CA ASN A 65 -3.31 1.16 -15.21
C ASN A 65 -3.66 0.10 -16.27
N GLN A 66 -4.32 0.47 -17.36
CA GLN A 66 -4.78 -0.49 -18.40
C GLN A 66 -3.67 -0.91 -19.36
N HIS A 67 -2.73 -0.02 -19.67
CA HIS A 67 -1.64 -0.28 -20.62
C HIS A 67 -0.25 -0.28 -19.97
N ARG A 68 -0.13 0.31 -18.79
CA ARG A 68 1.10 0.44 -17.98
C ARG A 68 0.73 0.88 -16.57
N ALA A 69 1.62 0.72 -15.59
CA ALA A 69 1.38 1.28 -14.27
C ALA A 69 1.69 2.79 -14.23
N VAL A 70 0.71 3.57 -13.81
CA VAL A 70 0.81 5.01 -13.52
C VAL A 70 0.65 5.22 -12.02
N ILE A 71 -0.27 4.49 -11.40
CA ILE A 71 -0.59 4.58 -9.98
C ILE A 71 0.07 3.43 -9.26
N TYR A 72 0.73 3.74 -8.15
CA TYR A 72 1.50 2.81 -7.32
C TYR A 72 1.00 2.84 -5.89
N ASN A 73 0.80 1.65 -5.30
CA ASN A 73 0.49 1.50 -3.89
C ASN A 73 1.76 1.11 -3.10
N THR A 74 1.86 1.53 -1.85
CA THR A 74 3.02 1.26 -0.99
C THR A 74 2.84 -0.03 -0.19
N TYR A 75 3.77 -0.97 -0.34
CA TYR A 75 3.85 -2.19 0.46
C TYR A 75 4.99 -2.04 1.47
N GLN A 76 4.68 -2.12 2.76
CA GLN A 76 5.63 -1.91 3.84
C GLN A 76 6.10 -3.26 4.46
N LEU A 77 7.20 -3.81 3.98
CA LEU A 77 7.64 -5.20 4.25
C LEU A 77 8.16 -5.46 5.68
N TYR A 78 8.14 -4.47 6.57
CA TYR A 78 8.29 -4.67 8.01
C TYR A 78 7.07 -5.34 8.63
N ARG A 79 5.92 -5.33 7.97
CA ARG A 79 4.75 -6.13 8.37
C ARG A 79 4.85 -7.54 7.79
N ALA A 80 4.53 -8.54 8.59
CA ALA A 80 4.67 -9.94 8.22
C ALA A 80 3.70 -10.40 7.11
N ASP A 81 2.59 -9.70 6.91
CA ASP A 81 1.55 -10.03 5.93
C ASP A 81 1.76 -9.36 4.56
N MET A 82 2.65 -8.37 4.44
CA MET A 82 2.73 -7.53 3.23
C MET A 82 3.23 -8.27 1.98
N LEU A 83 4.07 -9.30 2.14
CA LEU A 83 4.48 -10.13 1.00
C LEU A 83 3.27 -10.89 0.42
N GLN A 84 2.44 -11.46 1.29
CA GLN A 84 1.23 -12.14 0.88
C GLN A 84 0.24 -11.15 0.22
N ASN A 85 0.03 -9.98 0.82
CA ASN A 85 -0.85 -8.95 0.26
C ASN A 85 -0.40 -8.49 -1.14
N LEU A 86 0.92 -8.40 -1.39
CA LEU A 86 1.47 -8.11 -2.71
C LEU A 86 1.10 -9.19 -3.74
N GLN A 87 1.24 -10.47 -3.36
CA GLN A 87 0.91 -11.60 -4.23
C GLN A 87 -0.59 -11.67 -4.54
N GLU A 88 -1.44 -11.44 -3.53
CA GLU A 88 -2.89 -11.39 -3.69
C GLU A 88 -3.34 -10.21 -4.56
N ALA A 89 -2.76 -9.02 -4.34
CA ALA A 89 -3.03 -7.85 -5.18
C ALA A 89 -2.62 -8.09 -6.64
N PHE A 90 -1.50 -8.79 -6.87
CA PHE A 90 -1.08 -9.18 -8.21
C PHE A 90 -2.08 -10.14 -8.85
N ALA A 91 -2.55 -11.17 -8.13
CA ALA A 91 -3.55 -12.10 -8.63
C ALA A 91 -4.86 -11.38 -9.02
N GLN A 92 -5.32 -10.45 -8.19
CA GLN A 92 -6.50 -9.64 -8.51
C GLN A 92 -6.28 -8.72 -9.71
N ALA A 93 -5.06 -8.17 -9.87
CA ALA A 93 -4.71 -7.35 -11.02
C ALA A 93 -4.73 -8.16 -12.32
N GLN A 94 -4.29 -9.42 -12.28
CA GLN A 94 -4.39 -10.34 -13.42
C GLN A 94 -5.86 -10.61 -13.78
N GLU A 95 -6.70 -10.91 -12.79
CA GLU A 95 -8.13 -11.18 -13.00
C GLU A 95 -8.84 -9.98 -13.63
N LYS A 96 -8.58 -8.78 -13.10
CA LYS A 96 -9.18 -7.52 -13.54
C LYS A 96 -8.46 -6.88 -14.73
N LYS A 97 -7.41 -7.51 -15.25
CA LYS A 97 -6.65 -7.11 -16.45
C LYS A 97 -6.07 -5.69 -16.38
N TYR A 98 -5.44 -5.34 -15.25
CA TYR A 98 -4.68 -4.10 -15.12
C TYR A 98 -3.26 -4.36 -14.62
N PHE A 99 -2.36 -3.39 -14.83
CA PHE A 99 -0.98 -3.45 -14.33
C PHE A 99 -0.94 -3.04 -12.86
N LEU A 100 -0.50 -3.95 -11.99
CA LEU A 100 -0.25 -3.62 -10.59
C LEU A 100 0.95 -2.68 -10.48
N GLY A 101 0.76 -1.50 -9.88
CA GLY A 101 1.84 -0.62 -9.48
C GLY A 101 2.21 -0.86 -8.02
N ALA A 102 3.37 -1.47 -7.77
CA ALA A 102 3.86 -1.72 -6.41
C ALA A 102 5.09 -0.84 -6.09
N LYS A 103 5.00 -0.07 -5.01
CA LYS A 103 6.11 0.65 -4.36
C LYS A 103 6.51 -0.15 -3.13
N LEU A 104 7.66 -0.83 -3.21
CA LEU A 104 8.16 -1.63 -2.10
C LEU A 104 8.98 -0.75 -1.15
N VAL A 105 8.63 -0.74 0.12
CA VAL A 105 9.41 -0.12 1.19
C VAL A 105 9.57 -1.09 2.35
N ARG A 106 10.60 -0.90 3.17
CA ARG A 106 10.70 -1.69 4.40
C ARG A 106 9.74 -1.17 5.46
N GLY A 107 9.66 0.13 5.73
CA GLY A 107 8.68 0.71 6.66
C GLY A 107 9.20 1.96 7.36
N ALA A 108 8.31 2.69 8.04
CA ALA A 108 8.64 3.92 8.79
C ALA A 108 8.02 3.99 10.19
N TYR A 109 7.08 3.11 10.54
CA TYR A 109 6.20 3.28 11.71
C TYR A 109 6.19 2.08 12.69
N MET A 110 7.27 1.29 12.72
CA MET A 110 7.38 0.07 13.53
C MET A 110 7.02 0.29 15.02
N GLU A 111 7.58 1.32 15.66
CA GLU A 111 7.37 1.58 17.09
C GLU A 111 5.90 1.87 17.42
N LYS A 112 5.20 2.59 16.53
CA LYS A 112 3.78 2.90 16.70
C LYS A 112 2.93 1.64 16.63
N GLU A 113 3.21 0.75 15.69
CA GLU A 113 2.49 -0.52 15.52
C GLU A 113 2.69 -1.44 16.73
N SER A 114 3.93 -1.63 17.19
CA SER A 114 4.22 -2.44 18.39
C SER A 114 3.55 -1.88 19.64
N LEU A 115 3.57 -0.55 19.82
CA LEU A 115 2.92 0.10 20.96
C LEU A 115 1.39 -0.11 20.92
N ARG A 116 0.79 0.00 19.74
CA ARG A 116 -0.65 -0.21 19.54
C ARG A 116 -1.04 -1.66 19.82
N ALA A 117 -0.30 -2.63 19.29
CA ALA A 117 -0.54 -4.05 19.53
C ALA A 117 -0.46 -4.40 21.01
N LYS A 118 0.53 -3.85 21.72
CA LYS A 118 0.66 -3.97 23.18
C LYS A 118 -0.53 -3.36 23.93
N ASN A 119 -0.98 -2.17 23.52
CA ASN A 119 -2.10 -1.47 24.15
C ASN A 119 -3.44 -2.17 23.92
N MET A 120 -3.63 -2.81 22.76
CA MET A 120 -4.87 -3.46 22.36
C MET A 120 -4.89 -4.99 22.58
N GLY A 121 -3.75 -5.59 22.95
CA GLY A 121 -3.62 -7.00 23.29
C GLY A 121 -3.66 -7.97 22.10
N TYR A 122 -3.28 -7.53 20.89
CA TYR A 122 -3.16 -8.40 19.71
C TYR A 122 -1.70 -8.66 19.33
N PRO A 123 -1.41 -9.71 18.52
CA PRO A 123 -0.04 -10.04 18.13
C PRO A 123 0.65 -8.93 17.33
N ASP A 124 1.96 -8.79 17.56
CA ASP A 124 2.93 -8.00 16.79
C ASP A 124 2.70 -8.06 15.26
N PRO A 125 2.08 -7.12 14.50
CA PRO A 125 2.00 -7.29 13.05
C PRO A 125 3.35 -7.13 12.35
N ILE A 126 4.38 -6.63 13.05
CA ILE A 126 5.73 -6.50 12.50
C ILE A 126 6.48 -7.83 12.45
N GLN A 127 7.47 -7.90 11.58
CA GLN A 127 8.40 -9.02 11.47
C GLN A 127 9.10 -9.28 12.80
N PRO A 128 9.54 -10.51 13.12
CA PRO A 128 10.22 -10.76 14.39
C PRO A 128 11.63 -10.17 14.44
N THR A 129 12.27 -9.98 13.27
CA THR A 129 13.65 -9.49 13.17
C THR A 129 13.84 -8.66 11.90
N LYS A 130 14.91 -7.85 11.89
CA LYS A 130 15.39 -7.15 10.70
C LYS A 130 15.65 -8.13 9.53
N ASP A 131 16.28 -9.26 9.81
CA ASP A 131 16.60 -10.26 8.77
C ASP A 131 15.34 -10.86 8.14
N ALA A 132 14.26 -11.05 8.92
CA ALA A 132 12.98 -11.47 8.38
C ALA A 132 12.35 -10.40 7.48
N CYS A 133 12.44 -9.11 7.86
CA CYS A 133 12.02 -7.99 7.02
C CYS A 133 12.85 -7.91 5.72
N ASP A 134 14.17 -8.03 5.81
CA ASP A 134 15.07 -8.01 4.65
C ASP A 134 14.81 -9.19 3.72
N ARG A 135 14.53 -10.38 4.25
CA ARG A 135 14.13 -11.55 3.46
C ARG A 135 12.85 -11.27 2.67
N ASP A 136 11.79 -10.81 3.33
CA ASP A 136 10.50 -10.60 2.66
C ASP A 136 10.55 -9.43 1.67
N PHE A 137 11.38 -8.41 1.92
CA PHE A 137 11.68 -7.36 0.95
C PHE A 137 12.38 -7.89 -0.30
N ASN A 138 13.37 -8.77 -0.13
CA ASN A 138 14.06 -9.39 -1.25
C ASN A 138 13.16 -10.35 -2.05
N GLU A 139 12.31 -11.11 -1.37
CA GLU A 139 11.33 -11.99 -2.03
C GLU A 139 10.26 -11.19 -2.78
N ALA A 140 9.76 -10.09 -2.21
CA ALA A 140 8.86 -9.18 -2.91
C ALA A 140 9.49 -8.61 -4.19
N LEU A 141 10.77 -8.23 -4.13
CA LEU A 141 11.51 -7.78 -5.32
C LEU A 141 11.64 -8.89 -6.36
N ARG A 142 12.02 -10.11 -5.95
CA ARG A 142 12.14 -11.27 -6.83
C ARG A 142 10.81 -11.56 -7.53
N PHE A 143 9.72 -11.62 -6.76
CA PHE A 143 8.37 -11.83 -7.27
C PHE A 143 8.00 -10.78 -8.33
N CYS A 144 8.26 -9.51 -8.06
CA CYS A 144 8.01 -8.45 -9.04
C CYS A 144 8.87 -8.58 -10.30
N MET A 145 10.14 -8.96 -10.18
CA MET A 145 11.04 -9.17 -11.33
C MET A 145 10.60 -10.34 -12.22
N GLU A 146 10.17 -11.44 -11.62
CA GLU A 146 9.68 -12.63 -12.33
C GLU A 146 8.36 -12.36 -13.08
N ASN A 147 7.64 -11.29 -12.71
CA ASN A 147 6.33 -10.96 -13.28
C ASN A 147 6.31 -9.65 -14.09
N LEU A 148 7.48 -9.07 -14.45
CA LEU A 148 7.61 -7.75 -15.10
C LEU A 148 6.76 -7.51 -16.35
N GLU A 149 6.47 -8.55 -17.13
CA GLU A 149 5.64 -8.43 -18.34
C GLU A 149 4.15 -8.24 -18.02
N LYS A 150 3.72 -8.63 -16.81
CA LYS A 150 2.32 -8.66 -16.37
C LYS A 150 2.06 -7.81 -15.13
N SER A 151 3.11 -7.36 -14.43
CA SER A 151 3.10 -6.32 -13.41
C SER A 151 4.13 -5.25 -13.75
N ALA A 152 3.70 -3.99 -13.79
CA ALA A 152 4.62 -2.88 -13.88
C ALA A 152 5.02 -2.47 -12.44
N CYS A 153 6.00 -3.18 -11.89
CA CYS A 153 6.60 -2.82 -10.61
C CYS A 153 7.60 -1.67 -10.81
N VAL A 154 7.38 -0.52 -10.16
CA VAL A 154 8.39 0.54 -10.09
C VAL A 154 9.16 0.42 -8.80
N ARG A 155 10.45 0.17 -8.98
CA ARG A 155 11.46 0.27 -7.94
C ARG A 155 11.54 1.71 -7.44
N VAL A 156 11.01 1.97 -6.25
CA VAL A 156 11.24 3.24 -5.54
C VAL A 156 12.41 3.03 -4.57
N ARG A 157 13.43 3.89 -4.67
CA ARG A 157 14.60 3.87 -3.76
C ARG A 157 14.16 3.98 -2.31
N THR A 158 14.58 3.04 -1.47
CA THR A 158 14.60 3.19 -0.02
C THR A 158 15.97 3.68 0.44
N THR A 159 16.00 4.81 1.15
CA THR A 159 17.16 5.27 1.93
C THR A 159 17.41 4.28 3.07
N ASN A 160 18.55 3.62 3.01
CA ASN A 160 18.91 2.42 3.78
C ASN A 160 19.27 2.70 5.26
N SER A 161 19.04 3.90 5.79
CA SER A 161 19.70 4.36 7.03
C SER A 161 18.85 4.35 8.31
N ALA A 162 17.52 4.24 8.24
CA ALA A 162 16.67 4.40 9.45
C ALA A 162 16.27 3.08 10.13
N ILE A 163 16.20 1.96 9.39
CA ILE A 163 15.61 0.71 9.89
C ILE A 163 16.57 -0.09 10.78
N SER A 164 17.88 0.10 10.65
CA SER A 164 18.86 -0.57 11.51
C SER A 164 18.73 -0.20 12.99
N CYS A 165 18.18 0.97 13.31
CA CYS A 165 18.11 1.49 14.68
C CYS A 165 16.86 1.08 15.45
N LEU A 166 15.89 0.44 14.79
CA LEU A 166 14.59 0.09 15.39
C LEU A 166 14.50 -1.38 15.83
N TRP A 167 15.47 -2.21 15.42
CA TRP A 167 15.60 -3.63 15.80
C TRP A 167 16.78 -3.89 16.75
N SER A 168 17.48 -2.83 17.18
CA SER A 168 18.69 -2.86 18.00
C SER A 168 18.40 -2.77 19.49
#